data_AF-A0A0F6AHH8-F1
#
_entry.id   AF-A0A0F6AHH8-F1
#
_cell.length_a   1.000
_cell.length_b   1.000
_cell.length_c   1.000
_cell.angle_alpha   90.00
_cell.angle_beta   90.00
_cell.angle_gamma   90.00
#
_symmetry.space_group_name_H-M   'P 1'
#
loop_
_entity.id
_entity.type
_entity.pdbx_description
1 polymer ?
#
loop_
_entity_poly.entity_id
_entity_poly.type
_entity_poly.pdbx_seq_one_letter_code
_entity_poly.pdbx_strand_id
1 'polypeptide(L)' 'MAVDLNEPFPMIPEHIDMVFDLAGALSNGALSISTAVAQSDWVIIPIYDEYKSILA' A
#
# COMPACT_ATOMS: atom_id res chain seq x y z
N MET A 1 3.92 3.03 -14.93
CA MET A 1 4.59 1.74 -14.63
C MET A 1 3.65 0.97 -13.71
N ALA A 2 3.45 -0.33 -13.96
CA ALA A 2 2.73 -1.21 -13.06
C ALA A 2 3.74 -2.21 -12.49
N VAL A 3 3.76 -2.36 -11.17
CA VAL A 3 4.62 -3.32 -10.45
C VAL A 3 3.82 -4.59 -10.23
N ASP A 4 4.43 -5.77 -10.41
CA ASP A 4 3.74 -7.03 -10.10
C ASP A 4 3.43 -7.11 -8.59
N LEU A 5 2.33 -7.76 -8.22
CA LEU A 5 1.92 -7.91 -6.83
C LEU A 5 3.03 -8.50 -5.94
N ASN A 6 3.79 -9.46 -6.48
CA ASN A 6 4.85 -10.19 -5.76
C ASN A 6 6.23 -9.55 -5.90
N GLU A 7 6.35 -8.41 -6.57
CA GLU A 7 7.61 -7.68 -6.68
C GLU A 7 7.62 -6.50 -5.71
N PRO A 8 8.78 -6.18 -5.09
CA PRO A 8 8.88 -5.00 -4.24
C PRO A 8 8.67 -3.72 -5.06
N PHE A 9 7.96 -2.77 -4.46
CA PHE A 9 7.86 -1.43 -5.00
C PHE A 9 9.24 -0.78 -5.05
N PRO A 10 9.59 -0.05 -6.12
CA PRO A 10 10.89 0.61 -6.22
C PRO A 10 11.12 1.58 -5.07
N MET A 11 12.39 1.72 -4.66
CA MET A 11 12.78 2.72 -3.69
C MET A 11 12.59 4.12 -4.28
N ILE A 12 11.83 4.96 -3.59
CA ILE A 12 11.62 6.35 -3.97
C ILE A 12 12.70 7.21 -3.27
N PRO A 13 13.41 8.09 -4.00
CA PRO A 13 14.35 9.03 -3.39
C PRO A 13 13.68 9.95 -2.36
N GLU A 14 14.35 10.21 -1.22
CA GLU A 14 13.79 11.00 -0.09
C GLU A 14 13.39 12.45 -0.44
N HIS A 15 13.85 12.99 -1.57
CA HIS A 15 13.50 14.34 -2.01
C HIS A 15 12.24 14.39 -2.89
N ILE A 16 11.59 13.25 -3.13
CA ILE A 16 10.40 13.14 -3.97
C ILE A 16 9.20 12.80 -3.08
N ASP A 17 8.23 13.71 -3.04
CA ASP A 17 6.93 13.44 -2.45
C ASP A 17 6.08 12.58 -3.40
N MET A 18 5.40 11.57 -2.86
CA MET A 18 4.59 10.65 -3.66
C MET A 18 3.34 10.20 -2.90
N VAL A 19 2.28 9.91 -3.65
CA VAL A 19 1.08 9.21 -3.16
C VAL A 19 1.01 7.86 -3.85
N PHE A 20 0.94 6.79 -3.07
CA PHE A 20 0.75 5.43 -3.58
C PHE A 20 -0.75 5.11 -3.60
N ASP A 21 -1.30 4.86 -4.78
CA ASP A 21 -2.63 4.25 -4.92
C ASP A 21 -2.45 2.73 -4.91
N LEU A 22 -2.76 2.12 -3.78
CA LEU A 22 -2.55 0.70 -3.53
C LEU A 22 -3.88 -0.03 -3.63
N ALA A 23 -4.09 -0.72 -4.75
CA ALA A 23 -5.23 -1.60 -4.94
C ALA A 23 -4.90 -3.03 -4.44
N GLY A 24 -5.84 -3.66 -3.75
CA GLY A 24 -5.76 -5.08 -3.39
C GLY A 24 -5.78 -5.33 -1.88
N ALA A 25 -5.56 -6.59 -1.50
CA ALA A 25 -5.51 -7.02 -0.11
C ALA A 25 -4.06 -7.22 0.35
N LEU A 26 -3.76 -6.76 1.57
CA LEU A 26 -2.51 -7.10 2.24
C LEU A 26 -2.49 -8.61 2.50
N SER A 27 -1.59 -9.32 1.82
CA SER A 27 -1.31 -10.74 2.03
C SER A 27 0.20 -10.93 2.16
N ASN A 28 0.65 -12.05 2.74
CA ASN A 28 2.07 -12.32 2.95
C ASN A 28 2.92 -12.29 1.65
N GLY A 29 2.29 -12.46 0.48
CA GLY A 29 2.96 -12.41 -0.82
C GLY A 29 2.92 -11.04 -1.52
N ALA A 30 2.13 -10.08 -1.03
CA ALA A 30 1.93 -8.78 -1.67
C ALA A 30 3.10 -7.81 -1.40
N LEU A 31 4.29 -8.14 -1.91
CA LEU A 31 5.52 -7.38 -1.72
C LEU A 31 5.43 -5.94 -2.25
N SER A 32 4.68 -5.73 -3.33
CA SER A 32 4.45 -4.39 -3.90
C SER A 32 3.73 -3.46 -2.94
N ILE A 33 2.78 -3.99 -2.16
CA ILE A 33 2.00 -3.20 -1.19
C ILE A 33 2.82 -3.01 0.09
N SER A 34 3.41 -4.08 0.62
CA SER A 34 4.13 -4.01 1.90
C SER A 34 5.36 -3.10 1.85
N THR A 35 6.09 -3.08 0.73
CA THR A 35 7.25 -2.20 0.56
C THR A 35 6.89 -0.75 0.24
N ALA A 36 5.74 -0.48 -0.39
CA ALA A 36 5.22 0.88 -0.53
C ALA A 36 4.78 1.45 0.84
N VAL A 37 4.06 0.65 1.64
CA VAL A 37 3.67 1.02 3.00
C VAL A 37 4.89 1.28 3.89
N ALA A 38 5.93 0.45 3.80
CA ALA A 38 7.16 0.61 4.59
C ALA A 38 7.94 1.91 4.27
N GLN A 39 7.75 2.49 3.08
CA GLN A 39 8.36 3.76 2.67
C GLN A 39 7.45 4.97 2.94
N SER A 40 6.22 4.75 3.42
CA SER A 40 5.24 5.83 3.60
C SER A 40 5.34 6.43 5.01
N ASP A 41 5.41 7.76 5.09
CA ASP A 41 5.30 8.46 6.38
C ASP A 41 3.87 8.39 6.95
N TRP A 42 2.87 8.38 6.06
CA TRP A 42 1.46 8.33 6.40
C TRP A 42 0.73 7.29 5.56
N VAL A 43 -0.17 6.54 6.19
CA VAL A 43 -1.02 5.56 5.52
C VAL A 43 -2.48 5.92 5.79
N ILE A 44 -3.26 6.10 4.73
CA ILE A 44 -4.68 6.41 4.80
C ILE A 44 -5.45 5.16 4.38
N ILE A 45 -6.25 4.61 5.29
CA ILE A 45 -7.10 3.44 5.01
C ILE A 45 -8.56 3.92 4.96
N PRO A 46 -9.11 4.17 3.76
CA PRO A 46 -10.52 4.46 3.64
C PRO A 46 -11.34 3.21 4.00
N ILE A 47 -12.29 3.38 4.91
CA ILE A 47 -13.24 2.32 5.28
C ILE A 47 -14.66 2.83 5.09
N TYR A 48 -15.59 1.93 4.76
CA TYR A 48 -17.01 2.25 4.80
C TYR A 48 -17.46 2.36 6.26
N ASP A 49 -18.38 3.27 6.54
CA ASP A 49 -19.00 3.43 7.85
C ASP A 49 -20.06 2.34 8.08
N GLU A 50 -19.58 1.09 8.18
CA GLU A 50 -20.41 -0.07 8.48
C GLU A 50 -19.65 -1.09 9.34
N TYR A 51 -20.38 -1.78 10.20
CA TYR A 51 -19.82 -2.72 11.18
C TYR A 51 -18.94 -3.81 10.55
N LYS A 52 -19.31 -4.31 9.37
CA LYS A 52 -18.58 -5.38 8.68
C LYS A 52 -17.19 -4.94 8.22
N SER A 53 -17.00 -3.66 7.90
CA SER A 53 -15.72 -3.13 7.42
C SER A 53 -14.67 -3.02 8.52
N ILE A 54 -15.06 -3.11 9.80
CA ILE A 54 -14.15 -3.06 10.96
C ILE A 54 -13.69 -4.46 11.37
N LEU A 55 -14.53 -5.49 11.15
CA LEU A 55 -14.27 -6.86 11.60
C LEU A 55 -13.66 -7.78 10.53
N ALA A 56 -13.62 -7.33 9.26
CA ALA A 56 -13.20 -8.14 8.12
C ALA A 56 -11.68 -8.40 8.08
#